data_AF-A0A090QZY7-F1
#
_entry.id   AF-A0A090QZY7-F1
#
_cell.length_a   1.000
_cell.length_b   1.000
_cell.length_c   1.000
_cell.angle_alpha   90.00
_cell.angle_beta   90.00
_cell.angle_gamma   90.00
#
_symmetry.space_group_name_H-M   'P 1'
#
loop_
_entity.id
_entity.type
_entity.pdbx_description
1 polymer ?
#
loop_
_entity_poly.entity_id
_entity_poly.type
_entity_poly.pdbx_seq_one_letter_code
_entity_poly.pdbx_strand_id
1 'polypeptide(L)'
;MVQQLAALLNTLDDTQERDAVKALSAWTASLPTAKRVLTDLDWDNTRLSPQHNPLITRSMVLVLPARPDHITVTGAVFDSTNMAGSGSSEVGITLPWQAGQTARDYLTQVTPFNEADNSVAMVIQPNGEVASHPIAYWNATHKDIAPGAIIVLPFTDLPDEADSLNQDLIHLLRNSAL
;
A
#
# COMPACT_ATOMS: atom_id res chain seq x y z
N MET A 1 3.10 -14.18 -4.86
CA MET A 1 3.73 -13.40 -3.76
C MET A 1 4.90 -14.06 -3.00
N VAL A 2 4.76 -15.05 -2.07
CA VAL A 2 5.92 -15.52 -1.24
C VAL A 2 7.14 -15.96 -2.08
N GLN A 3 6.89 -16.73 -3.16
CA GLN A 3 7.94 -17.15 -4.07
C GLN A 3 8.58 -15.98 -4.85
N GLN A 4 7.81 -14.94 -5.18
CA GLN A 4 8.29 -13.75 -5.88
C GLN A 4 9.18 -12.90 -4.97
N LEU A 5 8.80 -12.73 -3.69
CA LEU A 5 9.64 -12.05 -2.69
C LEU A 5 10.95 -12.82 -2.46
N ALA A 6 10.91 -14.15 -2.48
CA ALA A 6 12.12 -14.97 -2.42
C ALA A 6 13.01 -14.82 -3.67
N ALA A 7 12.42 -14.66 -4.86
CA ALA A 7 13.18 -14.36 -6.08
C ALA A 7 13.84 -12.99 -6.01
N LEU A 8 13.11 -11.95 -5.58
CA LEU A 8 13.66 -10.61 -5.34
C LEU A 8 14.80 -10.62 -4.32
N LEU A 9 14.68 -11.40 -3.24
CA LEU A 9 15.76 -11.53 -2.23
C LEU A 9 17.10 -12.05 -2.78
N ASN A 10 17.09 -12.73 -3.93
CA ASN A 10 18.31 -13.24 -4.57
C ASN A 10 18.96 -12.22 -5.51
N THR A 11 18.24 -11.16 -5.89
CA THR A 11 18.77 -10.10 -6.78
C THR A 11 19.33 -8.91 -6.00
N LEU A 12 18.95 -8.76 -4.73
CA LEU A 12 19.39 -7.65 -3.87
C LEU A 12 20.77 -7.90 -3.26
N ASP A 13 21.64 -6.91 -3.38
CA ASP A 13 22.99 -6.92 -2.80
C ASP A 13 23.03 -6.29 -1.40
N ASP A 14 22.18 -5.27 -1.14
CA ASP A 14 22.17 -4.54 0.13
C ASP A 14 21.52 -5.37 1.25
N THR A 15 22.19 -5.45 2.41
CA THR A 15 21.71 -6.24 3.55
C THR A 15 20.42 -5.68 4.14
N GLN A 16 20.30 -4.35 4.18
CA GLN A 16 19.13 -3.66 4.71
C GLN A 16 17.91 -3.90 3.82
N GLU A 17 18.07 -3.79 2.49
CA GLU A 17 17.00 -4.08 1.51
C GLU A 17 16.51 -5.53 1.66
N ARG A 18 17.45 -6.47 1.78
CA ARG A 18 17.11 -7.89 1.98
C ARG A 18 16.34 -8.12 3.29
N ASP A 19 16.73 -7.48 4.37
CA ASP A 19 16.03 -7.64 5.65
C ASP A 19 14.63 -7.00 5.60
N ALA A 20 14.47 -5.88 4.89
CA ALA A 20 13.16 -5.28 4.65
C ALA A 20 12.25 -6.14 3.75
N VAL A 21 12.78 -6.80 2.71
CA VAL A 21 11.98 -7.74 1.90
C VAL A 21 11.57 -8.98 2.71
N LYS A 22 12.43 -9.49 3.61
CA LYS A 22 12.04 -10.56 4.55
C LYS A 22 10.93 -10.09 5.49
N ALA A 23 11.05 -8.89 6.05
CA ALA A 23 10.02 -8.31 6.89
C ALA A 23 8.71 -8.10 6.13
N LEU A 24 8.76 -7.70 4.85
CA LEU A 24 7.59 -7.54 3.98
C LEU A 24 6.90 -8.89 3.75
N SER A 25 7.69 -9.95 3.51
CA SER A 25 7.16 -11.31 3.39
C SER A 25 6.45 -11.77 4.66
N ALA A 26 7.04 -11.54 5.83
CA ALA A 26 6.44 -11.90 7.12
C ALA A 26 5.17 -11.07 7.41
N TRP A 27 5.22 -9.76 7.18
CA TRP A 27 4.09 -8.85 7.40
C TRP A 27 2.91 -9.22 6.50
N THR A 28 3.14 -9.38 5.20
CA THR A 28 2.08 -9.75 4.25
C THR A 28 1.47 -11.12 4.54
N ALA A 29 2.26 -12.07 5.03
CA ALA A 29 1.74 -13.38 5.47
C ALA A 29 0.88 -13.30 6.75
N SER A 30 1.05 -12.25 7.57
CA SER A 30 0.27 -12.03 8.79
C SER A 30 -1.06 -11.32 8.56
N LEU A 31 -1.24 -10.69 7.39
CA LEU A 31 -2.43 -9.90 7.08
C LEU A 31 -3.68 -10.79 6.99
N PRO A 32 -4.80 -10.39 7.63
CA PRO A 32 -6.05 -11.13 7.51
C PRO A 32 -6.51 -11.08 6.05
N THR A 33 -6.64 -12.25 5.43
CA THR A 33 -7.12 -12.33 4.05
C THR A 33 -8.63 -12.51 4.05
N ALA A 34 -9.36 -11.47 3.70
CA ALA A 34 -10.80 -11.53 3.45
C ALA A 34 -11.10 -11.24 1.97
N LYS A 35 -12.22 -11.75 1.47
CA LYS A 35 -12.73 -11.32 0.17
C LYS A 35 -13.55 -10.06 0.36
N ARG A 36 -13.01 -8.91 -0.03
CA ARG A 36 -13.74 -7.64 -0.05
C ARG A 36 -14.73 -7.63 -1.21
N VAL A 37 -15.98 -7.23 -0.93
CA VAL A 37 -16.95 -6.87 -1.98
C VAL A 37 -16.81 -5.37 -2.21
N LEU A 38 -16.33 -5.00 -3.39
CA LEU A 38 -16.15 -3.60 -3.78
C LEU A 38 -17.50 -3.03 -4.21
N THR A 39 -18.21 -2.47 -3.25
CA THR A 39 -19.48 -1.78 -3.43
C THR A 39 -19.38 -0.44 -2.74
N ASP A 40 -19.92 0.60 -3.39
CA ASP A 40 -20.07 1.90 -2.75
C ASP A 40 -21.07 1.80 -1.60
N LEU A 41 -20.64 2.24 -0.41
CA LEU A 41 -21.46 2.26 0.79
C LEU A 41 -22.02 3.65 1.11
N ASP A 42 -21.84 4.62 0.20
CA ASP A 42 -22.46 5.93 0.31
C ASP A 42 -24.00 5.80 0.33
N TRP A 43 -24.57 6.18 1.46
CA TRP A 43 -26.01 6.18 1.71
C TRP A 43 -26.81 7.02 0.70
N ASP A 44 -26.24 8.11 0.18
CA ASP A 44 -26.93 8.95 -0.81
C ASP A 44 -26.93 8.26 -2.18
N ASN A 45 -25.82 7.65 -2.58
CA ASN A 45 -25.72 6.95 -3.85
C ASN A 45 -26.63 5.72 -3.89
N THR A 46 -26.63 4.91 -2.82
CA THR A 46 -27.49 3.71 -2.71
C THR A 46 -28.98 4.03 -2.72
N ARG A 47 -29.40 5.21 -2.23
CA ARG A 47 -30.81 5.67 -2.25
C ARG A 47 -31.26 6.17 -3.61
N LEU A 48 -30.38 6.86 -4.34
CA LEU A 48 -30.71 7.49 -5.61
C LEU A 48 -30.64 6.54 -6.80
N SER A 49 -29.79 5.52 -6.73
CA SER A 49 -29.57 4.56 -7.83
C SER A 49 -29.81 3.12 -7.38
N PRO A 50 -30.92 2.48 -7.80
CA PRO A 50 -31.19 1.07 -7.47
C PRO A 50 -30.08 0.10 -7.90
N GLN A 51 -29.31 0.44 -8.94
CA GLN A 51 -28.15 -0.34 -9.40
C GLN A 51 -27.01 -0.39 -8.35
N HIS A 52 -26.93 0.61 -7.47
CA HIS A 52 -25.97 0.67 -6.35
C HIS A 52 -26.52 0.10 -5.04
N ASN A 53 -27.73 -0.49 -5.05
CA ASN A 53 -28.34 -1.11 -3.86
C ASN A 53 -28.59 -2.62 -4.09
N PRO A 54 -27.53 -3.45 -4.17
CA PRO A 54 -27.69 -4.87 -4.43
C PRO A 54 -28.31 -5.60 -3.24
N LEU A 55 -29.21 -6.54 -3.53
CA LEU A 55 -29.76 -7.42 -2.50
C LEU A 55 -28.69 -8.40 -2.00
N ILE A 56 -28.51 -8.46 -0.68
CA ILE A 56 -27.59 -9.40 -0.04
C ILE A 56 -28.26 -10.77 0.07
N THR A 57 -27.76 -11.75 -0.68
CA THR A 57 -28.33 -13.12 -0.77
C THR A 57 -27.52 -14.19 -0.03
N ARG A 58 -26.39 -13.81 0.58
CA ARG A 58 -25.47 -14.71 1.29
C ARG A 58 -25.01 -14.08 2.61
N SER A 59 -24.51 -14.89 3.53
CA SER A 59 -23.90 -14.39 4.77
C SER A 59 -22.72 -13.47 4.45
N MET A 60 -22.78 -12.25 4.96
CA MET A 60 -21.74 -11.23 4.84
C MET A 60 -21.46 -10.64 6.22
N VAL A 61 -20.25 -10.12 6.38
CA VAL A 61 -19.86 -9.34 7.55
C VAL A 61 -19.61 -7.92 7.08
N LEU A 62 -20.25 -6.94 7.72
CA LEU A 62 -19.96 -5.53 7.52
C LEU A 62 -18.99 -5.08 8.62
N VAL A 63 -17.82 -4.59 8.22
CA VAL A 63 -16.79 -4.08 9.12
C VAL A 63 -16.71 -2.58 8.95
N LEU A 64 -16.88 -1.83 10.05
CA LEU A 64 -16.88 -0.37 10.10
C LEU A 64 -15.88 0.11 11.16
N PRO A 65 -14.58 0.17 10.81
CA PRO A 65 -13.57 0.65 11.75
C PRO A 65 -13.75 2.15 12.03
N ALA A 66 -13.20 2.61 13.15
CA ALA A 66 -13.09 4.05 13.40
C ALA A 66 -12.20 4.69 12.35
N ARG A 67 -12.52 5.93 11.94
CA ARG A 67 -11.72 6.68 10.96
C ARG A 67 -10.27 6.83 11.47
N PRO A 68 -9.26 6.32 10.75
CA PRO A 68 -7.87 6.51 11.14
C PRO A 68 -7.45 7.98 11.06
N ASP A 69 -6.38 8.32 11.77
CA ASP A 69 -5.68 9.61 11.75
C ASP A 69 -4.29 9.53 11.10
N HIS A 70 -4.01 8.42 10.42
CA HIS A 70 -2.73 8.10 9.82
C HIS A 70 -2.88 7.52 8.42
N ILE A 71 -1.76 7.39 7.71
CA ILE A 71 -1.62 6.58 6.49
C ILE A 71 -0.54 5.53 6.72
N THR A 72 -0.50 4.51 5.86
CA THR A 72 0.53 3.48 5.88
C THR A 72 1.40 3.58 4.62
N VAL A 73 2.72 3.52 4.76
CA VAL A 73 3.68 3.48 3.64
C VAL A 73 4.39 2.13 3.63
N THR A 74 4.45 1.47 2.46
CA THR A 74 5.05 0.14 2.30
C THR A 74 5.55 -0.06 0.86
N GLY A 75 6.13 -1.23 0.57
CA GLY A 75 6.77 -1.55 -0.70
C GLY A 75 8.29 -1.39 -0.63
N ALA A 76 8.89 -0.77 -1.65
CA ALA A 76 10.33 -0.57 -1.77
C ALA A 76 10.86 0.60 -0.90
N VAL A 77 10.59 0.56 0.41
CA VAL A 77 10.91 1.65 1.37
C VAL A 77 11.38 1.12 2.72
N PHE A 78 12.16 1.96 3.41
CA PHE A 78 12.59 1.81 4.80
C PHE A 78 12.01 2.90 5.69
N ASP A 79 11.89 2.60 6.98
CA ASP A 79 11.62 3.61 7.99
C ASP A 79 12.83 4.52 8.19
N SER A 80 12.67 5.81 7.93
CA SER A 80 13.72 6.81 8.15
C SER A 80 13.72 7.35 9.58
N THR A 81 12.68 7.10 10.37
CA THR A 81 12.46 7.73 11.68
C THR A 81 13.20 7.04 12.82
N ASN A 82 13.58 5.77 12.64
CA ASN A 82 14.44 5.02 13.56
C ASN A 82 15.95 5.29 13.34
N MET A 83 16.30 6.58 13.21
CA MET A 83 17.66 7.12 13.16
C MET A 83 18.35 7.09 14.54
N ALA A 84 18.55 5.89 15.09
CA ALA A 84 19.40 5.66 16.24
C ALA A 84 20.10 4.31 16.14
N GLY A 85 20.90 4.09 15.08
CA GLY A 85 21.88 3.00 14.99
C GLY A 85 21.33 1.57 15.08
N SER A 86 20.01 1.41 15.06
CA SER A 86 19.29 0.14 15.06
C SER A 86 18.34 0.21 13.87
N GLY A 87 18.88 -0.02 12.66
CA GLY A 87 18.12 -0.02 11.41
C GLY A 87 16.97 -1.02 11.49
N SER A 88 15.79 -0.54 11.89
CA SER A 88 14.60 -1.36 11.92
C SER A 88 14.10 -1.48 10.49
N SER A 89 14.15 -2.69 9.96
CA SER A 89 13.53 -3.08 8.69
C SER A 89 12.00 -3.16 8.83
N GLU A 90 11.39 -2.11 9.39
CA GLU A 90 9.96 -2.03 9.62
C GLU A 90 9.22 -1.86 8.29
N VAL A 91 8.11 -2.59 8.17
CA VAL A 91 7.25 -2.59 6.99
C VAL A 91 5.85 -2.17 7.42
N GLY A 92 5.18 -1.39 6.59
CA GLY A 92 3.89 -0.80 6.95
C GLY A 92 4.06 0.41 7.87
N ILE A 93 4.99 1.31 7.50
CA ILE A 93 5.35 2.50 8.26
C ILE A 93 4.13 3.39 8.41
N THR A 94 3.76 3.70 9.64
CA THR A 94 2.58 4.52 9.92
C THR A 94 2.99 5.98 10.07
N LEU A 95 2.44 6.85 9.23
CA LEU A 95 2.69 8.29 9.26
C LEU A 95 1.40 9.05 9.60
N PRO A 96 1.45 10.10 10.44
CA PRO A 96 0.28 10.92 10.73
C PRO A 96 -0.32 11.51 9.44
N TRP A 97 -1.63 11.37 9.27
CA TRP A 97 -2.32 11.91 8.11
C TRP A 97 -2.42 13.42 8.23
N GLN A 98 -2.11 14.11 7.14
CA GLN A 98 -2.23 15.56 7.03
C GLN A 98 -2.99 15.94 5.76
N ALA A 99 -3.92 16.88 5.91
CA ALA A 99 -4.71 17.39 4.80
C ALA A 99 -3.80 18.07 3.76
N GLY A 100 -4.02 17.76 2.48
CA GLY A 100 -3.28 18.35 1.36
C GLY A 100 -1.89 17.75 1.11
N GLN A 101 -1.43 16.79 1.91
CA GLN A 101 -0.19 16.07 1.59
C GLN A 101 -0.41 15.07 0.44
N THR A 102 0.55 15.06 -0.48
CA THR A 102 0.62 14.15 -1.63
C THR A 102 1.44 12.91 -1.31
N ALA A 103 1.40 11.90 -2.19
CA ALA A 103 2.24 10.71 -2.06
C ALA A 103 3.73 11.07 -2.01
N ARG A 104 4.15 12.07 -2.79
CA ARG A 104 5.51 12.59 -2.78
C ARG A 104 5.91 13.14 -1.41
N ASP A 105 5.03 13.90 -0.76
CA ASP A 105 5.31 14.52 0.55
C ASP A 105 5.52 13.45 1.63
N TYR A 106 4.68 12.41 1.65
CA TYR A 106 4.87 11.27 2.56
C TYR A 106 6.15 10.49 2.26
N LEU A 107 6.49 10.30 0.98
CA LEU A 107 7.71 9.59 0.60
C LEU A 107 9.01 10.32 0.99
N THR A 108 8.96 11.62 1.29
CA THR A 108 10.12 12.34 1.87
C THR A 108 10.44 11.96 3.32
N GLN A 109 9.50 11.30 4.00
CA GLN A 109 9.62 10.88 5.41
C GLN A 109 10.08 9.42 5.54
N VAL A 110 10.37 8.74 4.43
CA VAL A 110 10.86 7.36 4.37
C VAL A 110 12.06 7.31 3.43
N THR A 111 12.82 6.23 3.47
CA THR A 111 13.97 6.05 2.58
C THR A 111 13.62 5.01 1.51
N PRO A 112 13.58 5.36 0.21
CA PRO A 112 13.33 4.38 -0.84
C PRO A 112 14.53 3.43 -1.03
N PHE A 113 14.27 2.24 -1.56
CA PHE A 113 15.33 1.31 -2.00
C PHE A 113 16.03 1.85 -3.24
N ASN A 114 17.17 1.26 -3.61
CA ASN A 114 17.82 1.60 -4.88
C ASN A 114 16.94 1.20 -6.08
N GLU A 115 16.30 0.04 -6.00
CA GLU A 115 15.37 -0.50 -7.01
C GLU A 115 13.91 -0.09 -6.72
N ALA A 116 13.70 1.17 -6.33
CA ALA A 116 12.36 1.72 -6.13
C ALA A 116 11.93 2.62 -7.30
N ASP A 117 10.64 2.58 -7.66
CA ASP A 117 10.10 3.47 -8.69
C ASP A 117 10.22 4.93 -8.22
N ASN A 118 10.86 5.76 -9.04
CA ASN A 118 11.10 7.17 -8.73
C ASN A 118 10.09 8.13 -9.37
N SER A 119 9.13 7.59 -10.13
CA SER A 119 8.20 8.33 -10.99
C SER A 119 6.76 8.19 -10.52
N VAL A 120 6.38 7.01 -10.01
CA VAL A 120 4.99 6.69 -9.64
C VAL A 120 4.93 5.90 -8.32
N ALA A 121 4.03 6.32 -7.43
CA ALA A 121 3.56 5.50 -6.31
C ALA A 121 2.13 5.02 -6.56
N MET A 122 1.75 3.90 -5.94
CA MET A 122 0.39 3.38 -6.00
C MET A 122 -0.31 3.66 -4.66
N VAL A 123 -1.46 4.33 -4.69
CA VAL A 123 -2.23 4.66 -3.49
C VAL A 123 -3.51 3.84 -3.48
N ILE A 124 -3.73 3.15 -2.36
CA ILE A 124 -4.95 2.39 -2.07
C ILE A 124 -5.76 3.21 -1.06
N GLN A 125 -6.89 3.74 -1.51
CA GLN A 125 -7.79 4.50 -0.66
C GLN A 125 -8.59 3.56 0.27
N PRO A 126 -9.14 4.05 1.40
CA PRO A 126 -9.91 3.22 2.35
C PRO A 126 -11.14 2.53 1.74
N ASN A 127 -11.73 3.11 0.69
CA ASN A 127 -12.83 2.50 -0.08
C ASN A 127 -12.37 1.34 -1.00
N GLY A 128 -11.06 1.10 -1.10
CA GLY A 128 -10.45 0.10 -1.97
C GLY A 128 -10.23 0.58 -3.40
N GLU A 129 -10.36 1.87 -3.70
CA GLU A 129 -9.91 2.44 -4.98
C GLU A 129 -8.38 2.44 -5.03
N VAL A 130 -7.83 2.09 -6.18
CA VAL A 130 -6.39 2.08 -6.41
C VAL A 130 -6.08 3.11 -7.49
N ALA A 131 -5.18 4.05 -7.18
CA ALA A 131 -4.79 5.11 -8.10
C ALA A 131 -3.26 5.20 -8.20
N SER A 132 -2.77 5.48 -9.41
CA SER A 132 -1.38 5.87 -9.65
C SER A 132 -1.18 7.34 -9.29
N HIS A 133 -0.21 7.62 -8.43
CA HIS A 133 0.16 8.96 -7.97
C HIS A 133 1.55 9.31 -8.51
N PRO A 134 1.65 10.27 -9.46
CA PRO A 134 2.94 10.76 -9.92
C PRO A 134 3.74 11.41 -8.79
N ILE A 135 5.00 11.02 -8.61
CA ILE A 135 5.86 11.49 -7.52
C ILE A 135 7.14 12.18 -8.00
N ALA A 136 7.51 12.03 -9.28
CA ALA A 136 8.67 12.69 -9.83
C ALA A 136 8.42 14.18 -10.08
N TYR A 137 9.51 14.94 -10.15
CA TYR A 137 9.46 16.36 -10.45
C TYR A 137 8.81 16.65 -11.82
N TRP A 138 9.10 15.82 -12.83
CA TRP A 138 8.64 16.04 -14.22
C TRP A 138 7.18 15.66 -14.48
N ASN A 139 6.54 14.89 -13.60
CA ASN A 139 5.16 14.44 -13.76
C ASN A 139 4.25 14.86 -12.58
N ALA A 140 4.75 15.74 -11.70
CA ALA A 140 4.08 16.11 -10.47
C ALA A 140 2.64 16.55 -10.71
N THR A 141 1.70 15.82 -10.10
CA THR A 141 0.26 16.12 -10.14
C THR A 141 -0.30 15.91 -8.75
N HIS A 142 -0.98 16.92 -8.22
CA HIS A 142 -1.64 16.82 -6.93
C HIS A 142 -2.78 15.79 -6.99
N LYS A 143 -2.77 14.85 -6.05
CA LYS A 143 -3.83 13.86 -5.86
C LYS A 143 -4.02 13.64 -4.37
N ASP A 144 -5.26 13.81 -3.91
CA ASP A 144 -5.60 13.71 -2.49
C ASP A 144 -5.48 12.28 -1.96
N ILE A 145 -5.06 12.18 -0.71
CA ILE A 145 -4.92 10.93 0.02
C ILE A 145 -5.83 10.99 1.25
N ALA A 146 -6.75 10.03 1.37
CA ALA A 146 -7.64 9.96 2.52
C ALA A 146 -6.91 9.36 3.74
N PRO A 147 -7.35 9.67 4.97
CA PRO A 147 -6.85 8.98 6.15
C PRO A 147 -7.19 7.48 6.10
N GLY A 148 -6.25 6.65 6.50
CA GLY A 148 -6.30 5.19 6.37
C GLY A 148 -5.88 4.67 5.00
N ALA A 149 -5.44 5.54 4.08
CA ALA A 149 -4.89 5.09 2.80
C ALA A 149 -3.53 4.41 2.99
N ILE A 150 -3.21 3.54 2.03
CA ILE A 150 -1.93 2.84 1.95
C ILE A 150 -1.19 3.34 0.70
N ILE A 151 0.02 3.84 0.90
CA ILE A 151 0.95 4.21 -0.17
C ILE A 151 1.91 3.04 -0.38
N VAL A 152 1.92 2.50 -1.59
CA VAL A 152 2.82 1.43 -2.02
C VAL A 152 3.81 2.02 -3.01
N LEU A 153 5.10 2.01 -2.65
CA LEU A 153 6.17 2.32 -3.59
C LEU A 153 6.56 1.04 -4.36
N PRO A 154 6.37 0.99 -5.69
CA PRO A 154 6.69 -0.20 -6.48
C PRO A 154 8.19 -0.50 -6.51
N PHE A 155 8.52 -1.79 -6.59
CA PHE A 155 9.85 -2.26 -6.93
C PHE A 155 10.09 -2.14 -8.44
N THR A 156 11.29 -1.73 -8.85
CA THR A 156 11.76 -1.76 -10.24
C THR A 156 12.70 -2.93 -10.47
N ASP A 157 13.03 -3.19 -11.74
CA ASP A 157 14.04 -4.20 -12.13
C ASP A 157 13.79 -5.60 -11.54
N LEU A 158 12.51 -5.95 -11.40
CA LEU A 158 12.08 -7.23 -10.86
C LEU A 158 12.53 -8.39 -11.76
N PRO A 159 13.01 -9.51 -11.20
CA PRO A 159 13.27 -10.71 -11.98
C PRO A 159 11.96 -11.28 -12.56
N ASP A 160 12.06 -12.05 -13.64
CA ASP A 160 10.90 -12.61 -14.35
C ASP A 160 9.98 -13.41 -13.41
N GLU A 161 10.53 -14.13 -12.43
CA GLU A 161 9.74 -14.89 -11.45
C GLU A 161 8.96 -14.00 -10.47
N ALA A 162 9.23 -12.69 -10.45
CA ALA A 162 8.62 -11.69 -9.60
C ALA A 162 7.91 -10.55 -10.38
N ASP A 163 7.71 -10.70 -11.69
CA ASP A 163 7.11 -9.69 -12.57
C ASP A 163 5.78 -9.08 -12.07
N SER A 164 4.99 -9.89 -11.39
CA SER A 164 3.65 -9.62 -10.88
C SER A 164 3.64 -9.18 -9.42
N LEU A 165 4.81 -9.09 -8.76
CA LEU A 165 4.92 -8.80 -7.33
C LEU A 165 4.22 -7.51 -6.91
N ASN A 166 4.42 -6.43 -7.65
CA ASN A 166 3.80 -5.14 -7.36
C ASN A 166 2.27 -5.25 -7.42
N GLN A 167 1.73 -5.95 -8.42
CA GLN A 167 0.29 -6.12 -8.59
C GLN A 167 -0.28 -7.01 -7.48
N ASP A 168 0.36 -8.15 -7.20
CA ASP A 168 -0.01 -9.08 -6.12
C ASP A 168 -0.06 -8.36 -4.76
N LEU A 169 0.94 -7.53 -4.46
CA LEU A 169 1.01 -6.75 -3.22
C LEU A 169 -0.17 -5.77 -3.13
N ILE A 170 -0.43 -5.00 -4.18
CA ILE A 170 -1.57 -4.06 -4.24
C ILE A 170 -2.90 -4.81 -4.06
N HIS A 171 -3.05 -5.96 -4.74
CA HIS A 171 -4.25 -6.78 -4.64
C HIS A 171 -4.47 -7.34 -3.23
N LEU A 172 -3.41 -7.79 -2.56
CA LEU A 172 -3.48 -8.24 -1.18
C LEU A 172 -3.92 -7.09 -0.25
N LEU A 173 -3.20 -5.97 -0.31
CA LEU A 173 -3.40 -4.82 0.59
C LEU A 173 -4.79 -4.19 0.46
N ARG A 174 -5.29 -4.12 -0.77
CA ARG A 174 -6.67 -3.67 -1.06
C ARG A 174 -7.73 -4.51 -0.35
N ASN A 175 -7.44 -5.79 -0.11
CA ASN A 175 -8.37 -6.76 0.49
C ASN A 175 -8.09 -7.06 1.97
N SER A 176 -6.96 -6.58 2.52
CA SER A 176 -6.56 -6.88 3.90
C SER A 176 -7.03 -5.84 4.93
N ALA A 177 -7.55 -4.69 4.49
CA ALA A 177 -8.09 -3.67 5.40
C ALA A 177 -9.37 -4.17 6.09
N LEU A 178 -9.25 -4.52 7.37
CA LEU A 178 -10.36 -4.77 8.30
C LEU A 178 -10.38 -3.67 9.37
#